data_AF-A0A8X8BD51-F1
#
_entry.id   AF-A0A8X8BD51-F1
#
_cell.length_a   1.000
_cell.length_b   1.000
_cell.length_c   1.000
_cell.angle_alpha   90.00
_cell.angle_beta   90.00
_cell.angle_gamma   90.00
#
_symmetry.space_group_name_H-M   'P 1'
#
loop_
_entity.id
_entity.type
_entity.pdbx_description
1 polymer ?
#
loop_
_entity_poly.entity_id
_entity_poly.type
_entity_poly.pdbx_seq_one_letter_code
_entity_poly.pdbx_strand_id
1 'polypeptide(L)'
;MGRYSYSQPSEDEPLFGNNDDSGYSETEDLIRRDQAELSLERSSQVHYPPQPEVEFGFPQVCYCGAHPVLATSNSRNDQGMYYGSCLST
;
A
#
# COMPACT_ATOMS: atom_id res chain seq x y z
N MET A 1 17.58 21.18 17.34
CA MET A 1 17.06 20.17 16.40
C MET A 1 15.73 20.68 15.87
N GLY A 2 15.68 21.03 14.59
CA GLY A 2 14.56 21.77 13.99
C GLY A 2 13.28 20.95 13.91
N ARG A 3 12.15 21.57 14.24
CA ARG A 3 10.82 21.00 14.04
C ARG A 3 10.43 21.26 12.59
N TYR A 4 10.47 20.22 11.75
CA TYR A 4 9.90 20.32 10.41
C TYR A 4 8.38 20.20 10.53
N SER A 5 7.68 21.31 10.31
CA SER A 5 6.22 21.36 10.22
C SER A 5 5.87 21.39 8.74
N TYR A 6 5.43 20.26 8.21
CA TYR A 6 4.97 20.19 6.82
C TYR A 6 3.53 20.70 6.75
N SER A 7 3.30 21.79 6.02
CA SER A 7 1.97 22.29 5.69
C SER A 7 1.62 21.79 4.30
N GLN A 8 0.62 20.91 4.21
CA GLN A 8 0.10 20.47 2.91
C GLN A 8 -0.54 21.67 2.19
N PRO A 9 -0.23 21.90 0.91
CA PRO A 9 -0.94 22.90 0.11
C PRO A 9 -2.41 22.48 -0.04
N SER A 10 -3.31 23.46 0.03
CA SER A 10 -4.74 23.28 -0.27
C SER A 10 -4.93 22.94 -1.75
N GLU A 11 -5.92 22.08 -2.03
CA GLU A 11 -6.20 21.48 -3.35
C GLU A 11 -6.54 22.50 -4.45
N ASP A 12 -6.68 23.78 -4.11
CA ASP A 12 -7.05 24.87 -5.01
C ASP A 12 -5.86 25.62 -5.63
N GLU A 13 -4.61 25.25 -5.32
CA GLU A 13 -3.44 25.77 -6.05
C GLU A 13 -3.43 25.16 -7.47
N PRO A 14 -3.55 25.98 -8.53
CA PRO A 14 -3.50 25.47 -9.89
C PRO A 14 -2.09 24.95 -10.16
N LEU A 15 -1.92 23.63 -10.03
CA LEU A 15 -0.66 22.92 -10.27
C LEU A 15 -0.09 23.16 -11.68
N PHE A 16 -0.94 23.63 -12.59
CA PHE A 16 -0.58 23.99 -13.95
C PHE A 16 -1.23 25.33 -14.29
N GLY A 17 -0.52 26.42 -13.98
CA GLY A 17 -0.80 27.73 -14.54
C GLY A 17 -0.88 27.63 -16.06
N ASN A 18 -1.97 28.18 -16.60
CA ASN A 18 -2.33 28.27 -18.02
C ASN A 18 -1.12 28.30 -18.97
N ASN A 19 -1.21 27.62 -20.11
CA ASN A 19 -1.07 28.28 -21.42
C ASN A 19 -1.24 27.29 -22.60
N ASP A 20 -2.12 27.71 -23.50
CA ASP A 20 -2.09 27.53 -24.95
C ASP A 20 -2.45 26.16 -25.56
N ASP A 21 -3.63 26.18 -26.19
CA ASP A 21 -4.04 25.41 -27.36
C ASP A 21 -2.88 25.30 -28.37
N SER A 22 -2.14 24.20 -28.32
CA SER A 22 -1.28 23.79 -29.41
C SER A 22 -1.72 22.39 -29.83
N GLY A 23 -2.29 22.28 -31.03
CA GLY A 23 -2.86 21.03 -31.56
C GLY A 23 -1.88 19.88 -31.76
N TYR A 24 -0.64 20.02 -31.29
CA TYR A 24 0.35 18.95 -31.26
C TYR A 24 1.24 19.09 -30.00
N SER A 25 0.98 18.21 -29.03
CA SER A 25 1.87 18.01 -27.88
C SER A 25 2.72 16.77 -28.10
N GLU A 26 4.04 16.97 -28.22
CA GLU A 26 5.02 15.86 -28.37
C GLU A 26 4.87 14.84 -27.23
N THR A 27 4.56 15.30 -26.01
CA THR A 27 4.35 14.42 -24.85
C THR A 27 3.10 13.57 -24.98
N GLU A 28 1.98 14.13 -25.45
CA GLU A 28 0.76 13.36 -25.73
C GLU A 28 1.00 12.32 -26.83
N ASP A 29 1.82 12.65 -27.82
CA ASP A 29 2.21 11.77 -28.90
C ASP A 29 3.04 10.56 -28.43
N LEU A 30 3.99 10.81 -27.53
CA LEU A 30 4.78 9.76 -26.88
C LEU A 30 3.90 8.86 -26.01
N ILE A 31 2.98 9.46 -25.23
CA ILE A 31 2.02 8.72 -24.40
C ILE A 31 1.13 7.82 -25.28
N ARG A 32 0.61 8.32 -26.41
CA ARG A 32 -0.22 7.53 -27.32
C ARG A 32 0.53 6.32 -27.90
N ARG A 33 1.81 6.47 -28.27
CA ARG A 33 2.63 5.36 -28.79
C ARG A 33 2.88 4.29 -27.72
N ASP A 34 3.27 4.71 -26.51
CA ASP A 34 3.50 3.82 -25.37
C ASP A 34 2.25 2.99 -25.03
N GLN A 35 1.08 3.63 -24.98
CA GLN A 35 -0.20 2.93 -24.75
C GLN A 35 -0.53 1.91 -25.85
N ALA A 36 -0.22 2.22 -27.12
CA ALA A 36 -0.42 1.29 -28.22
C ALA A 36 0.50 0.06 -28.11
N GLU A 37 1.77 0.25 -27.75
CA GLU A 37 2.73 -0.84 -27.51
C GLU A 37 2.31 -1.72 -26.32
N LEU A 38 1.91 -1.11 -25.20
CA LEU A 38 1.39 -1.83 -24.04
C LEU A 38 0.12 -2.63 -24.35
N SER A 39 -0.76 -2.11 -25.21
CA SER A 39 -1.98 -2.82 -25.63
C SER A 39 -1.69 -4.04 -26.50
N LEU A 40 -0.64 -3.99 -27.32
CA LEU A 40 -0.15 -5.12 -28.10
C LEU A 40 0.52 -6.17 -27.20
N GLU A 41 1.35 -5.74 -26.24
CA GLU A 41 2.09 -6.61 -25.32
C GLU A 41 1.17 -7.29 -24.29
N ARG A 42 0.09 -6.61 -23.87
CA ARG A 42 -0.95 -7.14 -22.96
C ARG A 42 -1.75 -8.31 -23.54
N SER A 43 -1.61 -8.61 -24.83
CA SER A 43 -2.14 -9.86 -25.42
C SER A 43 -1.46 -11.11 -24.84
N SER A 44 -0.26 -10.96 -24.27
CA SER A 44 0.33 -11.98 -23.41
C SER A 44 -0.35 -11.94 -22.04
N GLN A 45 -1.23 -12.90 -21.78
CA GLN A 45 -1.82 -13.06 -20.44
C GLN A 45 -0.68 -13.42 -19.48
N VAL A 46 -0.19 -12.42 -18.72
CA VAL A 46 0.79 -12.64 -17.66
C VAL A 46 0.12 -13.51 -16.59
N HIS A 47 0.40 -14.81 -16.61
CA HIS A 47 -0.06 -15.73 -15.59
C HIS A 47 0.87 -15.61 -14.39
N TYR A 48 0.48 -14.79 -13.41
CA TYR A 48 1.17 -14.75 -12.14
C TYR A 48 0.96 -16.10 -11.44
N PRO A 49 2.03 -16.74 -10.94
CA PRO A 49 1.87 -17.92 -10.12
C PRO A 49 1.02 -17.57 -8.89
N PRO A 50 0.24 -18.53 -8.37
CA PRO A 50 -0.44 -18.33 -7.10
C PRO A 50 0.61 -18.00 -6.05
N GLN A 51 0.43 -16.87 -5.36
CA GLN A 51 1.28 -16.54 -4.23
C GLN A 51 1.14 -17.65 -3.19
N PRO A 52 2.23 -18.06 -2.52
CA PRO A 52 2.12 -19.02 -1.44
C PRO A 52 1.14 -18.48 -0.40
N GLU A 53 0.30 -19.37 0.13
CA GLU A 53 -0.50 -19.09 1.31
C GLU A 53 0.47 -18.84 2.46
N VAL A 54 0.87 -17.57 2.63
CA VAL A 54 1.54 -17.17 3.85
C VAL A 54 0.49 -17.27 4.95
N GLU A 55 0.75 -18.08 5.98
CA GLU A 55 -0.07 -18.10 7.18
C GLU A 55 0.05 -16.73 7.85
N PHE A 56 -0.78 -15.79 7.43
CA PHE A 56 -1.07 -14.57 8.19
C PHE A 56 -1.87 -15.00 9.41
N GLY A 57 -1.15 -15.26 10.50
CA GLY A 57 -1.73 -15.69 11.76
C GLY A 57 -1.03 -15.06 12.94
N PHE A 58 -1.48 -15.42 14.15
CA PHE A 58 -0.72 -15.12 15.35
C PHE A 58 0.68 -15.73 15.22
N PRO A 59 1.74 -15.01 15.64
CA PRO A 59 3.08 -15.57 15.68
C PRO A 59 3.03 -16.91 16.42
N GLN A 60 3.60 -17.97 15.85
CA GLN A 60 3.61 -19.29 16.49
C GLN A 60 4.59 -19.34 17.67
N VAL A 61 5.55 -18.41 17.69
CA VAL A 61 6.63 -18.35 18.67
C VAL A 61 6.83 -16.91 19.13
N CYS A 62 6.85 -16.71 20.44
CA CYS A 62 7.23 -15.47 21.09
C CYS A 62 8.72 -15.17 20.92
N TYR A 63 9.14 -13.91 21.14
CA TYR A 63 10.57 -13.56 21.16
C TYR A 63 11.40 -14.34 22.19
N CYS A 64 10.77 -14.87 23.24
CA CYS A 64 11.41 -15.74 24.23
C CYS A 64 11.52 -17.22 23.80
N GLY A 65 11.02 -17.59 22.62
CA GLY A 65 11.00 -18.97 22.13
C GLY A 65 9.81 -19.82 22.61
N ALA A 66 8.95 -19.28 23.48
CA ALA A 66 7.74 -19.96 23.96
C ALA A 66 6.57 -19.83 22.96
N HIS A 67 5.61 -20.75 23.02
CA HIS A 67 4.36 -20.62 22.28
C HIS A 67 3.47 -19.55 22.94
N PRO A 68 2.93 -18.58 22.19
CA PRO A 68 2.06 -17.57 22.75
C PRO A 68 0.71 -18.14 23.16
N VAL A 69 0.16 -17.60 24.24
CA VAL A 69 -1.20 -17.92 24.70
C VAL A 69 -2.17 -16.91 24.10
N LEU A 70 -3.19 -17.41 23.41
CA LEU A 70 -4.29 -16.58 22.91
C LEU A 70 -5.18 -16.15 24.08
N ALA A 71 -5.33 -14.84 24.24
CA ALA A 71 -6.21 -14.22 25.23
C ALA A 71 -7.24 -13.33 24.52
N THR A 72 -8.37 -13.07 25.18
CA THR A 72 -9.40 -12.15 24.70
C THR A 72 -9.33 -10.83 25.45
N SER A 73 -9.44 -9.73 24.71
CA SER A 73 -9.56 -8.40 25.30
C SER A 73 -10.97 -8.20 25.84
N ASN A 74 -11.03 -7.76 27.09
CA ASN A 74 -12.25 -7.34 27.78
C ASN A 74 -12.37 -5.82 27.85
N SER A 75 -11.50 -5.08 27.13
CA SER A 75 -11.58 -3.62 27.08
C SER A 75 -12.91 -3.19 26.45
N ARG A 76 -13.41 -2.02 26.82
CA ARG A 76 -14.65 -1.47 26.23
C ARG A 76 -14.50 -1.18 24.73
N ASN A 77 -13.28 -0.90 24.27
CA ASN A 77 -13.01 -0.53 22.88
C ASN A 77 -12.71 -1.74 21.99
N ASP A 78 -12.21 -2.84 22.58
CA ASP A 78 -11.69 -4.00 21.85
C ASP A 78 -12.34 -5.30 22.32
N GLN A 79 -13.59 -5.22 22.78
CA GLN A 79 -14.30 -6.33 23.39
C GLN A 79 -14.43 -7.49 22.38
N GLY A 80 -13.85 -8.65 22.70
CA GLY A 80 -13.83 -9.82 21.81
C GLY A 80 -12.63 -9.91 20.86
N MET A 81 -11.70 -8.96 20.91
CA MET A 81 -10.45 -9.03 20.14
C MET A 81 -9.49 -10.06 20.76
N TYR A 82 -8.98 -11.00 19.96
CA TYR A 82 -7.94 -11.93 20.39
C TYR A 82 -6.57 -11.27 20.31
N TYR A 83 -5.68 -11.55 21.26
CA TYR A 83 -4.27 -11.16 21.22
C TYR A 83 -3.38 -12.28 21.75
N GLY A 84 -2.18 -12.42 21.18
CA GLY A 84 -1.16 -13.36 21.64
C GLY A 84 -0.35 -12.72 22.75
N SER A 85 -0.22 -13.43 23.88
CA SER A 85 0.57 -12.99 25.03
C SER A 85 1.67 -13.99 25.34
N CYS A 86 2.85 -13.49 25.73
CA CYS A 86 3.95 -14.32 26.19
C CYS A 86 3.88 -14.42 27.72
N LEU A 87 3.86 -15.64 28.24
CA LEU A 87 4.03 -15.87 29.68
C LEU A 87 5.52 -15.80 29.99
N SER A 88 5.95 -14.68 30.59
CA SER A 88 7.27 -14.61 31.23
C SER A 88 7.20 -15.37 32.55
N THR A 89 7.59 -16.65 32.55
CA THR A 89 7.95 -17.36 33.80
C THR A 89 9.37 -17.03 34.22
#